data_AF-A0AAP0G3E5-F1
#
_entry.id   AF-A0AAP0G3E5-F1
#
_cell.length_a   1.000
_cell.length_b   1.000
_cell.length_c   1.000
_cell.angle_alpha   90.00
_cell.angle_beta   90.00
_cell.angle_gamma   90.00
#
_symmetry.space_group_name_H-M   'P 1'
#
loop_
_entity.id
_entity.type
_entity.pdbx_description
1 polymer ?
#
loop_
_entity_poly.entity_id
_entity_poly.type
_entity_poly.pdbx_seq_one_letter_code
_entity_poly.pdbx_strand_id
1 'polypeptide(L)'
;MPGEADWKTARIFCKFLKTFYDVTNRLSGSLYVTSNSYFHDVINIQSTIKSWSTSHDHTLKNMAIKMNEKFYKYWGDLDRMNMFLLIAVVLDPCFKFKYVTYCYGKLYSKDVVDKVENKLTGTLTRLFSYYDSERRKCNAQSSKADDNMSSYEMEIDQLDCVADEGVVSFESDFLNEEEVMGSPMSELEMYLTETRIKKVVGESFDILNWWKTNSTRFPVMSLMARDVLAIPVTTVASESAFSTGGRVLDQFRSSLSPKVVEGLICAQDWLRGSPIPQEIEARITDVAELESCKIIKIFS
;
A
#
# COMPACT_ATOMS: atom_id res chain seq x y z
N MET A 1 -48.18 -1.29 3.29
CA MET A 1 -47.10 -2.30 3.36
C MET A 1 -46.44 -2.43 2.00
N PRO A 2 -45.13 -2.72 1.91
CA PRO A 2 -44.46 -2.94 0.62
C PRO A 2 -45.09 -4.13 -0.12
N GLY A 3 -45.31 -3.98 -1.42
CA GLY A 3 -45.80 -5.04 -2.30
C GLY A 3 -44.70 -5.97 -2.83
N GLU A 4 -45.09 -7.00 -3.57
CA GLU A 4 -44.13 -7.97 -4.16
C GLU A 4 -43.16 -7.29 -5.14
N ALA A 5 -43.63 -6.30 -5.90
CA ALA A 5 -42.81 -5.51 -6.81
C ALA A 5 -41.73 -4.69 -6.07
N ASP A 6 -42.05 -4.18 -4.88
CA ASP A 6 -41.11 -3.44 -4.04
C ASP A 6 -40.00 -4.37 -3.53
N TRP A 7 -40.34 -5.57 -3.08
CA TRP A 7 -39.37 -6.58 -2.65
C TRP A 7 -38.49 -7.10 -3.78
N LYS A 8 -39.03 -7.23 -5.00
CA LYS A 8 -38.24 -7.55 -6.19
C LYS A 8 -37.22 -6.45 -6.49
N THR A 9 -37.65 -5.18 -6.43
CA THR A 9 -36.77 -4.02 -6.61
C THR A 9 -35.69 -3.95 -5.54
N ALA A 10 -36.04 -4.15 -4.27
CA ALA A 10 -35.11 -4.17 -3.16
C ALA A 10 -34.02 -5.24 -3.33
N ARG A 11 -34.38 -6.46 -3.77
CA ARG A 11 -33.40 -7.52 -4.04
C ARG A 11 -32.40 -7.15 -5.14
N ILE A 12 -32.86 -6.50 -6.21
CA ILE A 12 -31.98 -6.00 -7.27
C ILE A 12 -31.04 -4.93 -6.70
N PHE A 13 -31.57 -4.03 -5.87
CA PHE A 13 -30.78 -2.97 -5.23
C PHE A 13 -29.70 -3.53 -4.29
N CYS A 14 -30.04 -4.52 -3.45
CA CYS A 14 -29.08 -5.19 -2.59
C CYS A 14 -27.96 -5.86 -3.39
N LYS A 15 -28.29 -6.56 -4.48
CA LYS A 15 -27.28 -7.17 -5.36
C LYS A 15 -26.38 -6.11 -6.01
N PHE A 16 -26.96 -4.99 -6.44
CA PHE A 16 -26.22 -3.88 -7.03
C PHE A 16 -25.24 -3.25 -6.03
N LEU A 17 -25.73 -2.90 -4.84
CA LEU A 17 -24.94 -2.27 -3.79
C LEU A 17 -23.88 -3.19 -3.18
N LYS A 18 -24.13 -4.50 -3.16
CA LYS A 18 -23.18 -5.48 -2.62
C LYS A 18 -21.80 -5.37 -3.27
N THR A 19 -21.72 -5.16 -4.58
CA THR A 19 -20.44 -4.98 -5.27
C THR A 19 -19.64 -3.79 -4.74
N PHE A 20 -20.30 -2.67 -4.47
CA PHE A 20 -19.66 -1.47 -3.92
C PHE A 20 -19.28 -1.67 -2.47
N TYR A 21 -20.18 -2.27 -1.68
CA TYR A 21 -19.92 -2.60 -0.28
C TYR A 21 -18.69 -3.50 -0.11
N ASP A 22 -18.60 -4.58 -0.90
CA ASP A 22 -17.49 -5.52 -0.84
C ASP A 22 -16.16 -4.83 -1.23
N VAL A 23 -16.17 -3.88 -2.18
CA VAL A 23 -14.99 -3.06 -2.53
C VAL A 23 -14.65 -2.06 -1.42
N THR A 24 -15.63 -1.32 -0.91
CA THR A 24 -15.42 -0.35 0.17
C THR A 24 -14.80 -1.03 1.38
N ASN A 25 -15.28 -2.20 1.78
CA ASN A 25 -14.69 -2.97 2.87
C ASN A 25 -13.23 -3.34 2.60
N ARG A 26 -12.90 -3.79 1.38
CA ARG A 26 -11.50 -4.10 1.02
C ARG A 26 -10.60 -2.87 1.03
N LEU A 27 -11.07 -1.72 0.56
CA LEU A 27 -10.27 -0.49 0.51
C LEU A 27 -10.20 0.24 1.86
N SER A 28 -11.08 -0.11 2.81
CA SER A 28 -11.11 0.44 4.17
C SER A 28 -10.16 -0.30 5.14
N GLY A 29 -9.46 -1.33 4.68
CA GLY A 29 -8.49 -2.06 5.49
C GLY A 29 -7.28 -1.20 5.86
N SER A 30 -6.79 -1.35 7.09
CA SER A 30 -5.60 -0.66 7.61
C SER A 30 -4.43 -1.60 7.90
N LEU A 31 -4.67 -2.91 7.96
CA LEU A 31 -3.68 -3.92 8.34
C LEU A 31 -2.97 -4.58 7.15
N TYR A 32 -3.25 -4.11 5.93
CA TYR A 32 -2.62 -4.59 4.70
C TYR A 32 -2.54 -3.45 3.68
N VAL A 33 -1.67 -3.62 2.69
CA VAL A 33 -1.51 -2.66 1.59
C VAL A 33 -2.78 -2.60 0.76
N THR A 34 -3.39 -1.41 0.66
CA THR A 34 -4.60 -1.17 -0.14
C THR A 34 -4.29 -0.49 -1.47
N SER A 35 -3.19 0.23 -1.57
CA SER A 35 -2.79 1.00 -2.76
C SER A 35 -2.59 0.12 -3.99
N ASN A 36 -2.00 -1.07 -3.83
CA ASN A 36 -1.82 -2.02 -4.94
C ASN A 36 -3.15 -2.67 -5.37
N SER A 37 -4.14 -2.80 -4.47
CA SER A 37 -5.44 -3.41 -4.79
C SER A 37 -6.45 -2.44 -5.41
N TYR A 38 -6.31 -1.13 -5.15
CA TYR A 38 -7.24 -0.08 -5.58
C TYR A 38 -7.63 -0.15 -7.05
N PHE A 39 -6.64 -0.23 -7.93
CA PHE A 39 -6.89 -0.20 -9.37
C PHE A 39 -7.74 -1.39 -9.83
N HIS A 40 -7.49 -2.58 -9.29
CA HIS A 40 -8.28 -3.77 -9.57
C HIS A 40 -9.74 -3.54 -9.20
N ASP A 41 -9.98 -2.97 -8.02
CA ASP A 41 -11.31 -2.72 -7.50
C ASP A 41 -12.08 -1.68 -8.34
N VAL A 42 -11.42 -0.57 -8.71
CA VAL A 42 -12.02 0.48 -9.56
C VAL A 42 -12.36 -0.06 -10.96
N ILE A 43 -11.44 -0.82 -11.57
CA ILE A 43 -11.65 -1.42 -12.89
C ILE A 43 -12.78 -2.47 -12.85
N ASN A 44 -12.87 -3.26 -11.78
CA ASN A 44 -13.95 -4.20 -11.57
C ASN A 44 -15.30 -3.51 -11.40
N ILE A 45 -15.37 -2.41 -10.63
CA ILE A 45 -16.57 -1.58 -10.51
C ILE A 45 -17.00 -1.07 -11.88
N GLN A 46 -16.08 -0.47 -12.64
CA GLN A 46 -16.39 0.09 -13.95
C GLN A 46 -16.90 -0.98 -14.92
N SER A 47 -16.23 -2.12 -14.95
CA SER A 47 -16.61 -3.26 -15.81
C SER A 47 -17.99 -3.80 -15.45
N THR A 48 -18.29 -3.88 -14.15
CA THR A 48 -19.59 -4.34 -13.63
C THR A 48 -20.71 -3.36 -13.99
N ILE A 49 -20.49 -2.05 -13.78
CA ILE A 49 -21.44 -1.00 -14.16
C ILE A 49 -21.71 -1.02 -15.66
N LYS A 50 -20.67 -1.15 -16.49
CA LYS A 50 -20.81 -1.25 -17.95
C LYS A 50 -21.64 -2.47 -18.36
N SER A 51 -21.40 -3.64 -17.76
CA SER A 51 -22.18 -4.85 -18.00
C SER A 51 -23.65 -4.69 -17.59
N TRP A 52 -23.93 -4.06 -16.45
CA TRP A 52 -25.30 -3.82 -16.01
C TRP A 52 -26.04 -2.78 -16.86
N SER A 53 -25.31 -1.85 -17.48
CA SER A 53 -25.87 -0.86 -18.39
C SER A 53 -26.43 -1.48 -19.68
N THR A 54 -26.06 -2.72 -20.00
CA THR A 54 -26.61 -3.49 -21.13
C THR A 54 -27.59 -4.59 -20.69
N SER A 55 -27.98 -4.62 -19.42
CA SER A 55 -28.94 -5.59 -18.89
C SER A 55 -30.33 -5.45 -19.51
N HIS A 56 -31.03 -6.59 -19.62
CA HIS A 56 -32.45 -6.65 -20.00
C HIS A 56 -33.38 -6.17 -18.87
N ASP A 57 -32.92 -6.20 -17.61
CA ASP A 57 -33.65 -5.66 -16.48
C ASP A 57 -33.57 -4.13 -16.49
N HIS A 58 -34.69 -3.47 -16.83
CA HIS A 58 -34.77 -2.01 -16.94
C HIS A 58 -34.41 -1.28 -15.64
N THR A 59 -34.74 -1.85 -14.48
CA THR A 59 -34.44 -1.24 -13.18
C THR A 59 -32.93 -1.24 -12.95
N LEU A 60 -32.30 -2.40 -13.14
CA LEU A 60 -30.86 -2.56 -13.03
C LEU A 60 -30.11 -1.68 -14.05
N LYS A 61 -30.56 -1.67 -15.30
CA LYS A 61 -29.99 -0.86 -16.38
C LYS A 61 -30.04 0.63 -16.06
N ASN A 62 -31.19 1.14 -15.63
CA ASN A 62 -31.36 2.56 -15.30
C ASN A 62 -30.47 2.97 -14.12
N MET A 63 -30.32 2.11 -13.11
CA MET A 63 -29.39 2.36 -11.99
C MET A 63 -27.94 2.36 -12.45
N ALA A 64 -27.55 1.40 -13.29
CA ALA A 64 -26.21 1.31 -13.83
C ALA A 64 -25.83 2.52 -14.68
N ILE A 65 -26.73 3.01 -15.55
CA ILE A 65 -26.51 4.22 -16.35
C ILE A 65 -26.23 5.43 -15.44
N LYS A 66 -27.08 5.68 -14.45
CA LYS A 66 -26.91 6.78 -13.49
C LYS A 66 -25.61 6.65 -12.68
N MET A 67 -25.25 5.42 -12.29
CA MET A 67 -24.01 5.18 -11.56
C MET A 67 -22.78 5.34 -12.45
N ASN A 68 -22.88 5.02 -13.73
CA ASN A 68 -21.82 5.22 -14.71
C ASN A 68 -21.53 6.72 -14.90
N GLU A 69 -22.56 7.57 -14.95
CA GLU A 69 -22.39 9.02 -14.99
C GLU A 69 -21.60 9.53 -13.78
N LYS A 70 -21.92 9.02 -12.58
CA LYS A 70 -21.15 9.34 -11.36
C LYS A 70 -19.73 8.81 -11.46
N PHE A 71 -19.54 7.59 -11.96
CA PHE A 71 -18.20 7.02 -12.15
C PHE A 71 -17.34 7.93 -13.04
N TYR A 72 -17.85 8.34 -14.20
CA TYR A 72 -17.10 9.23 -15.10
C TYR A 72 -16.86 10.61 -14.49
N LYS A 73 -17.80 11.15 -13.70
CA LYS A 73 -17.62 12.42 -13.00
C LYS A 73 -16.41 12.41 -12.05
N TYR A 74 -16.16 11.30 -11.36
CA TYR A 74 -15.11 11.23 -10.34
C TYR A 74 -13.82 10.54 -10.82
N TRP A 75 -13.93 9.54 -11.71
CA TRP A 75 -12.80 8.71 -12.18
C TRP A 75 -12.60 8.71 -13.70
N GLY A 76 -13.47 9.37 -14.46
CA GLY A 76 -13.45 9.35 -15.93
C GLY A 76 -12.42 10.26 -16.57
N ASP A 77 -11.97 11.28 -15.84
CA ASP A 77 -10.97 12.23 -16.29
C ASP A 77 -9.57 11.70 -15.97
N LEU A 78 -8.82 11.33 -17.01
CA LEU A 78 -7.44 10.85 -16.90
C LEU A 78 -6.51 11.91 -16.29
N ASP A 79 -6.84 13.19 -16.41
CA ASP A 79 -6.02 14.25 -15.85
C ASP A 79 -6.14 14.36 -14.34
N ARG A 80 -7.29 13.95 -13.79
CA ARG A 80 -7.56 13.91 -12.34
C ARG A 80 -7.13 12.61 -11.68
N MET A 81 -6.74 11.61 -12.47
CA MET A 81 -6.37 10.32 -11.93
C MET A 81 -5.06 10.42 -11.14
N ASN A 82 -5.06 9.88 -9.92
CA ASN A 82 -3.87 9.84 -9.10
C ASN A 82 -2.87 8.81 -9.66
N MET A 83 -1.79 9.29 -10.26
CA MET A 83 -0.75 8.45 -10.85
C MET A 83 -0.04 7.57 -9.81
N PHE A 84 0.05 7.99 -8.54
CA PHE A 84 0.66 7.17 -7.49
C PHE A 84 -0.10 5.86 -7.24
N LEU A 85 -1.43 5.87 -7.39
CA LEU A 85 -2.24 4.66 -7.29
C LEU A 85 -2.00 3.70 -8.45
N LEU A 86 -1.63 4.20 -9.63
CA LEU A 86 -1.18 3.36 -10.74
C LEU A 86 0.24 2.85 -10.52
N ILE A 87 1.13 3.72 -10.01
CA ILE A 87 2.51 3.34 -9.68
C ILE A 87 2.51 2.23 -8.62
N ALA A 88 1.61 2.25 -7.63
CA ALA A 88 1.46 1.18 -6.66
C ALA A 88 1.19 -0.19 -7.32
N VAL A 89 0.40 -0.22 -8.39
CA VAL A 89 0.13 -1.45 -9.18
C VAL A 89 1.36 -1.84 -10.00
N VAL A 90 2.08 -0.86 -10.56
CA VAL A 90 3.34 -1.12 -11.28
C VAL A 90 4.38 -1.72 -10.34
N LEU A 91 4.43 -1.28 -9.09
CA LEU A 91 5.31 -1.79 -8.03
C LEU A 91 4.85 -3.13 -7.46
N ASP A 92 3.69 -3.65 -7.87
CA ASP A 92 3.31 -5.03 -7.59
C ASP A 92 3.97 -5.97 -8.61
N PRO A 93 4.91 -6.85 -8.18
CA PRO A 93 5.67 -7.70 -9.08
C PRO A 93 4.80 -8.77 -9.77
N CYS A 94 3.57 -9.01 -9.31
CA CYS A 94 2.61 -9.90 -9.96
C CYS A 94 1.89 -9.24 -11.14
N PHE A 95 1.79 -7.91 -11.17
CA PHE A 95 1.01 -7.17 -12.15
C PHE A 95 1.90 -6.34 -13.08
N LYS A 96 2.73 -5.46 -12.50
CA LYS A 96 3.62 -4.54 -13.23
C LYS A 96 2.87 -3.68 -14.27
N PHE A 97 3.64 -2.96 -15.07
CA PHE A 97 3.14 -2.04 -16.10
C PHE A 97 2.17 -2.69 -17.10
N LYS A 98 2.49 -3.92 -17.55
CA LYS A 98 1.68 -4.67 -18.53
C LYS A 98 0.24 -4.92 -18.08
N TYR A 99 -0.01 -4.99 -16.77
CA TYR A 99 -1.36 -5.17 -16.26
C TYR A 99 -2.21 -3.90 -16.43
N VAL A 100 -1.63 -2.72 -16.18
CA VAL A 100 -2.32 -1.43 -16.34
C VAL A 100 -2.74 -1.25 -17.80
N THR A 101 -1.81 -1.44 -18.75
CA THR A 101 -2.10 -1.32 -20.18
C THR A 101 -3.13 -2.35 -20.66
N TYR A 102 -3.06 -3.59 -20.15
CA TYR A 102 -4.06 -4.62 -20.43
C TYR A 102 -5.48 -4.21 -19.97
N CYS A 103 -5.62 -3.70 -18.75
CA CYS A 103 -6.91 -3.27 -18.21
C CYS A 103 -7.50 -2.08 -18.98
N TYR A 104 -6.68 -1.05 -19.25
CA TYR A 104 -7.11 0.10 -20.03
C TYR A 104 -7.46 -0.27 -21.48
N GLY A 105 -6.67 -1.14 -22.12
CA GLY A 105 -6.92 -1.59 -23.49
C GLY A 105 -8.23 -2.37 -23.68
N LYS A 106 -8.79 -2.94 -22.59
CA LYS A 106 -10.13 -3.55 -22.62
C LYS A 106 -11.28 -2.54 -22.51
N LEU A 107 -11.01 -1.36 -21.97
CA LEU A 107 -12.06 -0.43 -21.52
C LEU A 107 -12.13 0.86 -22.34
N TYR A 108 -11.03 1.22 -23.00
CA TYR A 108 -10.83 2.51 -23.66
C TYR A 108 -10.17 2.35 -25.03
N SER A 109 -10.24 3.39 -25.86
CA SER A 109 -9.56 3.43 -27.16
C SER A 109 -8.04 3.51 -27.01
N LYS A 110 -7.32 3.13 -28.06
CA LYS A 110 -5.85 3.14 -28.07
C LYS A 110 -5.25 4.51 -27.71
N ASP A 111 -5.83 5.61 -28.21
CA ASP A 111 -5.35 6.96 -27.89
C ASP A 111 -5.40 7.29 -26.38
N VAL A 112 -6.40 6.75 -25.67
CA VAL A 112 -6.54 6.92 -24.22
C VAL A 112 -5.50 6.08 -23.49
N VAL A 113 -5.27 4.85 -23.96
CA VAL A 113 -4.24 3.94 -23.41
C VAL A 113 -2.86 4.57 -23.56
N ASP A 114 -2.51 5.06 -24.75
CA ASP A 114 -1.20 5.65 -25.04
C ASP A 114 -0.95 6.90 -24.18
N LYS A 115 -1.98 7.73 -23.94
CA LYS A 115 -1.88 8.89 -23.02
C LYS A 115 -1.60 8.47 -21.58
N VAL A 116 -2.32 7.47 -21.06
CA VAL A 116 -2.10 6.95 -19.70
C VAL A 116 -0.72 6.33 -19.57
N GLU A 117 -0.31 5.53 -20.55
CA GLU A 117 1.00 4.90 -20.62
C GLU A 117 2.14 5.94 -20.58
N ASN A 118 2.08 6.96 -21.45
CA ASN A 118 3.08 8.03 -21.47
C ASN A 118 3.14 8.81 -20.15
N LYS A 119 1.98 9.17 -19.58
CA LYS A 119 1.91 9.91 -18.32
C LYS A 119 2.41 9.08 -17.14
N LEU A 120 2.07 7.79 -17.09
CA LEU A 120 2.51 6.87 -16.07
C LEU A 120 4.01 6.63 -16.13
N THR A 121 4.56 6.36 -17.32
CA THR A 121 6.00 6.20 -17.55
C THR A 121 6.76 7.45 -17.13
N GLY A 122 6.35 8.63 -17.60
CA GLY A 122 7.01 9.89 -17.23
C GLY A 122 6.98 10.16 -15.73
N THR A 123 5.86 9.85 -15.06
CA THR A 123 5.74 10.03 -13.60
C THR A 123 6.61 9.03 -12.84
N LEU A 124 6.60 7.76 -13.25
CA LEU A 124 7.40 6.69 -12.64
C LEU A 124 8.90 6.97 -12.77
N THR A 125 9.37 7.33 -13.97
CA THR A 125 10.78 7.67 -14.21
C THR A 125 11.20 8.87 -13.38
N ARG A 126 10.39 9.93 -13.32
CA ARG A 126 10.69 11.10 -12.50
C ARG A 126 10.78 10.76 -11.00
N LEU A 127 9.86 9.92 -10.52
CA LEU A 127 9.86 9.46 -9.13
C LEU A 127 11.12 8.64 -8.83
N PHE A 128 11.47 7.70 -9.71
CA PHE A 128 12.69 6.92 -9.59
C PHE A 128 13.94 7.81 -9.54
N SER A 129 14.09 8.76 -10.47
CA SER A 129 15.22 9.70 -10.50
C SER A 129 15.31 10.54 -9.22
N TYR A 130 14.17 10.92 -8.63
CA TYR A 130 14.14 11.61 -7.34
C TYR A 130 14.74 10.73 -6.24
N TYR A 131 14.23 9.51 -6.03
CA TYR A 131 14.73 8.60 -4.99
C TYR A 131 16.20 8.22 -5.19
N ASP A 132 16.59 8.00 -6.44
CA ASP A 132 17.96 7.70 -6.82
C ASP A 132 18.91 8.87 -6.48
N SER A 133 18.48 10.10 -6.74
CA SER A 133 19.24 11.31 -6.36
C SER A 133 19.36 11.48 -4.84
N GLU A 134 18.28 11.26 -4.10
CA GLU A 134 18.28 11.40 -2.63
C GLU A 134 19.17 10.34 -1.97
N ARG A 135 19.12 9.09 -2.46
CA ARG A 135 19.98 8.02 -1.98
C ARG A 135 21.46 8.31 -2.20
N ARG A 136 21.83 8.83 -3.37
CA ARG A 136 23.23 9.21 -3.65
C ARG A 136 23.72 10.31 -2.71
N LYS A 137 22.88 11.28 -2.36
CA LYS A 137 23.22 12.34 -1.40
C LYS A 137 23.50 11.78 -0.01
N CYS A 138 22.67 10.87 0.49
CA CYS A 138 22.89 10.23 1.80
C CYS A 138 24.19 9.41 1.83
N ASN A 139 24.48 8.65 0.77
CA ASN A 139 25.71 7.86 0.69
C ASN A 139 26.97 8.75 0.67
N ALA A 140 26.92 9.90 -0.01
CA ALA A 140 28.03 10.86 -0.06
C ALA A 140 28.26 11.61 1.27
N GLN A 141 27.26 11.65 2.15
CA GLN A 141 27.39 12.23 3.50
C GLN A 141 27.95 11.21 4.50
N SER A 142 27.61 9.93 4.36
CA SER A 142 28.13 8.86 5.22
C SER A 142 29.64 8.66 5.08
N SER A 143 30.20 8.85 3.88
CA SER A 143 31.64 8.73 3.62
C SER A 143 32.48 9.91 4.12
N LYS A 144 31.88 10.94 4.72
CA LYS A 144 32.58 12.05 5.40
C LYS A 144 32.53 11.98 6.92
N ALA A 145 31.84 10.99 7.50
CA ALA A 145 31.62 10.88 8.94
C ALA A 145 32.58 9.91 9.64
N ASP A 146 33.34 9.09 8.91
CA ASP A 146 34.26 8.10 9.50
C ASP A 146 35.65 8.65 9.88
N ASP A 147 35.95 9.93 9.63
CA ASP A 147 37.23 10.53 10.05
C ASP A 147 37.23 11.04 11.50
N ASN A 148 36.12 10.93 12.24
CA ASN A 148 36.06 11.42 13.63
C ASN A 148 35.09 10.59 14.50
N MET A 149 35.47 9.35 14.81
CA MET A 149 35.02 8.70 16.04
C MET A 149 36.20 8.02 16.71
N SER A 150 36.82 8.73 17.65
CA SER A 150 37.66 8.14 18.68
C SER A 150 36.81 7.13 19.46
N SER A 151 37.08 5.85 19.25
CA SER A 151 36.65 4.79 20.16
C SER A 151 37.86 4.37 20.98
N TYR A 152 37.67 4.37 22.30
CA TYR A 152 38.65 3.92 23.27
C TYR A 152 39.04 2.47 22.97
N GLU A 153 40.34 2.27 22.78
CA GLU A 153 40.98 0.96 22.62
C GLU A 153 40.78 0.12 23.89
N MET A 154 40.36 -1.12 23.71
CA MET A 154 40.61 -2.20 24.66
C MET A 154 41.50 -3.20 23.93
N GLU A 155 42.73 -3.33 24.41
CA GLU A 155 43.77 -4.23 23.89
C GLU A 155 43.27 -5.68 23.81
N ILE A 156 43.38 -6.28 22.62
CA ILE A 156 43.50 -7.74 22.50
C ILE A 156 44.74 -8.03 21.64
N ASP A 157 45.54 -8.91 22.22
CA ASP A 157 46.91 -9.25 21.92
C ASP A 157 47.13 -9.78 20.50
N GLN A 158 48.29 -9.40 19.96
CA GLN A 158 48.80 -9.70 18.63
C GLN A 158 49.21 -11.18 18.56
N LEU A 159 48.72 -11.92 17.57
CA LEU A 159 49.41 -13.12 17.10
C LEU A 159 49.73 -12.98 15.61
N ASP A 160 51.04 -12.94 15.39
CA ASP A 160 51.80 -12.79 14.16
C ASP A 160 51.42 -13.85 13.12
N CYS A 161 51.06 -13.44 11.89
CA CYS A 161 51.12 -14.33 10.74
C CYS A 161 51.77 -13.62 9.54
N VAL A 162 52.94 -14.16 9.20
CA VAL A 162 53.88 -13.77 8.15
C VAL A 162 53.18 -13.58 6.80
N ALA A 163 53.52 -12.48 6.13
CA ALA A 163 53.13 -12.20 4.75
C ALA A 163 53.70 -13.27 3.79
N ASP A 164 52.82 -13.94 3.06
CA ASP A 164 53.17 -14.69 1.86
C ASP A 164 52.79 -13.83 0.65
N GLU A 165 53.80 -13.25 0.02
CA GLU A 165 53.69 -12.57 -1.27
C GLU A 165 53.59 -13.63 -2.37
N GLY A 166 52.51 -13.62 -3.17
CA GLY A 166 52.57 -14.23 -4.51
C GLY A 166 51.44 -15.13 -4.99
N VAL A 167 50.17 -14.92 -4.58
CA VAL A 167 49.04 -15.50 -5.32
C VAL A 167 48.22 -14.37 -5.94
N VAL A 168 48.51 -14.04 -7.20
CA VAL A 168 47.53 -13.36 -8.06
C VAL A 168 46.35 -14.31 -8.19
N SER A 169 45.26 -14.00 -7.49
CA SER A 169 44.02 -14.75 -7.58
C SER A 169 43.44 -14.51 -8.97
N PHE A 170 43.38 -15.57 -9.78
CA PHE A 170 42.66 -15.54 -11.07
C PHE A 170 41.19 -15.08 -10.89
N GLU A 171 40.65 -15.25 -9.68
CA GLU A 171 39.33 -14.80 -9.25
C GLU A 171 39.24 -13.26 -9.13
N SER A 172 40.29 -12.58 -8.67
CA SER A 172 40.31 -11.11 -8.64
C SER A 172 40.48 -10.49 -10.02
N ASP A 173 41.24 -11.13 -10.90
CA ASP A 173 41.40 -10.66 -12.28
C ASP A 173 40.13 -10.88 -13.11
N PHE A 174 39.42 -12.00 -12.89
CA PHE A 174 38.11 -12.27 -13.51
C PHE A 174 36.99 -11.33 -13.00
N LEU A 175 36.94 -11.05 -11.69
CA LEU A 175 35.95 -10.12 -11.12
C LEU A 175 36.19 -8.65 -11.51
N ASN A 176 37.42 -8.31 -11.92
CA ASN A 176 37.80 -6.97 -12.39
C ASN A 176 37.71 -6.83 -13.92
N GLU A 177 37.40 -7.91 -14.63
CA GLU A 177 37.16 -7.87 -16.07
C GLU A 177 35.81 -7.17 -16.31
N GLU A 178 35.84 -5.87 -16.64
CA GLU A 178 34.64 -5.12 -17.00
C GLU A 178 34.00 -5.76 -18.23
N GLU A 179 32.92 -6.51 -18.03
CA GLU A 179 32.05 -6.92 -19.12
C GLU A 179 31.61 -5.65 -19.87
N VAL A 180 31.99 -5.54 -21.15
CA VAL A 180 31.50 -4.52 -22.08
C VAL A 180 30.04 -4.84 -22.42
N MET A 181 29.19 -4.69 -21.42
CA MET A 181 27.74 -4.70 -21.54
C MET A 181 27.34 -3.26 -21.85
N GLY A 182 26.51 -3.08 -22.87
CA GLY A 182 25.92 -1.77 -23.18
C GLY A 182 25.34 -1.12 -21.92
N SER A 183 25.26 0.22 -21.92
CA SER A 183 24.80 1.06 -20.79
C SER A 183 24.04 0.26 -19.72
N PRO A 184 24.57 0.13 -18.49
CA PRO A 184 23.99 -0.73 -17.47
C PRO A 184 22.50 -0.38 -17.34
N MET A 185 21.66 -1.38 -17.61
CA MET A 185 20.21 -1.25 -17.55
C MET A 185 19.85 -0.63 -16.21
N SER A 186 19.04 0.42 -16.21
CA SER A 186 18.65 1.06 -14.95
C SER A 186 17.87 0.06 -14.08
N GLU A 187 17.96 0.20 -12.77
CA GLU A 187 17.22 -0.64 -11.83
C GLU A 187 15.71 -0.71 -12.16
N LEU A 188 15.15 0.43 -12.60
CA LEU A 188 13.78 0.54 -13.06
C LEU A 188 13.51 -0.33 -14.30
N GLU A 189 14.36 -0.25 -15.33
CA GLU A 189 14.23 -1.06 -16.54
C GLU A 189 14.39 -2.56 -16.25
N MET A 190 15.32 -2.93 -15.38
CA MET A 190 15.50 -4.32 -14.92
C MET A 190 14.22 -4.84 -14.26
N TYR A 191 13.65 -4.07 -13.33
CA TYR A 191 12.39 -4.44 -12.70
C TYR A 191 11.24 -4.55 -13.70
N LEU A 192 11.12 -3.62 -14.65
CA LEU A 192 10.02 -3.60 -15.63
C LEU A 192 10.11 -4.73 -16.67
N THR A 193 11.33 -5.14 -17.03
CA THR A 193 11.57 -6.22 -18.00
C THR A 193 11.47 -7.61 -17.39
N GLU A 194 11.72 -7.74 -16.09
CA GLU A 194 11.62 -9.01 -15.39
C GLU A 194 10.23 -9.65 -15.46
N THR A 195 10.22 -10.97 -15.52
CA THR A 195 8.98 -11.75 -15.53
C THR A 195 8.13 -11.48 -14.29
N ARG A 196 6.80 -11.54 -14.45
CA ARG A 196 5.87 -11.34 -13.34
C ARG A 196 5.86 -12.57 -12.44
N ILE A 197 5.72 -12.34 -11.14
CA ILE A 197 5.53 -13.41 -10.17
C ILE A 197 4.14 -14.01 -10.37
N LYS A 198 4.09 -15.33 -10.52
CA LYS A 198 2.83 -16.07 -10.61
C LYS A 198 2.30 -16.29 -9.19
N LYS A 199 1.12 -15.75 -8.90
CA LYS A 199 0.42 -16.07 -7.64
C LYS A 199 -0.08 -17.51 -7.70
N VAL A 200 0.21 -18.28 -6.64
CA VAL A 200 -0.40 -19.60 -6.42
C VAL A 200 -1.81 -19.37 -5.87
N VAL A 201 -2.78 -20.11 -6.40
CA VAL A 201 -4.18 -19.99 -5.96
C VAL A 201 -4.27 -20.46 -4.51
N GLY A 202 -4.77 -19.58 -3.62
CA GLY A 202 -4.95 -19.89 -2.19
C GLY A 202 -3.84 -19.35 -1.29
N GLU A 203 -2.76 -18.79 -1.82
CA GLU A 203 -1.69 -18.18 -1.02
C GLU A 203 -1.79 -16.64 -1.01
N SER A 204 -1.58 -16.06 0.17
CA SER A 204 -1.43 -14.60 0.33
C SER A 204 -0.04 -14.16 -0.09
N PHE A 205 0.05 -13.18 -0.99
CA PHE A 205 1.32 -12.59 -1.40
C PHE A 205 1.60 -11.32 -0.59
N ASP A 206 2.64 -11.35 0.25
CA ASP A 206 3.11 -10.18 0.99
C ASP A 206 4.08 -9.35 0.13
N ILE A 207 3.53 -8.29 -0.47
CA ILE A 207 4.26 -7.35 -1.32
C ILE A 207 5.34 -6.58 -0.55
N LEU A 208 5.12 -6.24 0.72
CA LEU A 208 6.09 -5.48 1.51
C LEU A 208 7.28 -6.36 1.89
N ASN A 209 7.02 -7.60 2.30
CA ASN A 209 8.08 -8.56 2.56
C ASN A 209 8.87 -8.91 1.29
N TRP A 210 8.21 -8.95 0.13
CA TRP A 210 8.89 -9.13 -1.16
C TRP A 210 9.87 -7.99 -1.45
N TRP A 211 9.44 -6.72 -1.33
CA TRP A 211 10.30 -5.55 -1.53
C TRP A 211 11.44 -5.48 -0.51
N LYS A 212 11.17 -5.87 0.74
CA LYS A 212 12.20 -5.97 1.80
C LYS A 212 13.26 -7.02 1.46
N THR A 213 12.85 -8.19 0.99
CA THR A 213 13.77 -9.28 0.62
C THR A 213 14.61 -8.92 -0.61
N ASN A 214 14.04 -8.16 -1.55
CA ASN A 214 14.73 -7.76 -2.77
C ASN A 214 15.40 -6.37 -2.68
N SER A 215 15.50 -5.77 -1.50
CA SER A 215 16.03 -4.40 -1.35
C SER A 215 17.52 -4.28 -1.71
N THR A 216 18.28 -5.37 -1.59
CA THR A 216 19.69 -5.41 -2.00
C THR A 216 19.82 -5.37 -3.53
N ARG A 217 18.91 -6.05 -4.24
CA ARG A 217 18.84 -6.09 -5.71
C ARG A 217 18.22 -4.83 -6.30
N PHE A 218 17.21 -4.29 -5.62
CA PHE A 218 16.47 -3.10 -6.04
C PHE A 218 16.49 -2.01 -4.94
N PRO A 219 17.64 -1.38 -4.70
CA PRO A 219 17.77 -0.46 -3.58
C PRO A 219 17.04 0.88 -3.72
N VAL A 220 16.82 1.39 -4.94
CA VAL A 220 16.04 2.63 -5.14
C VAL A 220 14.55 2.32 -5.20
N MET A 221 14.15 1.28 -5.94
CA MET A 221 12.77 0.87 -6.10
C MET A 221 12.17 0.36 -4.79
N SER A 222 12.94 -0.31 -3.92
CA SER A 222 12.44 -0.75 -2.60
C SER A 222 12.11 0.44 -1.68
N LEU A 223 12.90 1.52 -1.73
CA LEU A 223 12.58 2.77 -1.01
C LEU A 223 11.30 3.40 -1.56
N MET A 224 11.19 3.50 -2.88
CA MET A 224 10.01 4.03 -3.55
C MET A 224 8.76 3.18 -3.25
N ALA A 225 8.88 1.85 -3.28
CA ALA A 225 7.80 0.93 -2.98
C ALA A 225 7.35 1.01 -1.53
N ARG A 226 8.28 1.11 -0.58
CA ARG A 226 7.95 1.31 0.83
C ARG A 226 7.03 2.52 1.03
N ASP A 227 7.36 3.65 0.41
CA ASP A 227 6.62 4.89 0.63
C ASP A 227 5.33 4.94 -0.20
N VAL A 228 5.35 4.50 -1.46
CA VAL A 228 4.16 4.51 -2.34
C VAL A 228 3.13 3.47 -1.89
N LEU A 229 3.56 2.27 -1.48
CA LEU A 229 2.63 1.23 -1.05
C LEU A 229 1.98 1.57 0.29
N ALA A 230 2.66 2.34 1.14
CA ALA A 230 2.13 2.80 2.42
C ALA A 230 1.00 3.85 2.29
N ILE A 231 0.75 4.40 1.10
CA ILE A 231 -0.34 5.36 0.87
C ILE A 231 -1.70 4.68 1.15
N PRO A 232 -2.48 5.12 2.16
CA PRO A 232 -3.82 4.61 2.36
C PRO A 232 -4.73 5.12 1.24
N VAL A 233 -5.51 4.21 0.66
CA VAL A 233 -6.46 4.55 -0.43
C VAL A 233 -7.66 5.32 0.11
N THR A 234 -8.04 5.07 1.36
CA THR A 234 -9.23 5.66 1.99
C THR A 234 -8.88 6.35 3.30
N THR A 235 -9.68 7.35 3.65
CA THR A 235 -9.64 8.03 4.95
C THR A 235 -10.36 7.23 6.05
N VAL A 236 -10.88 6.03 5.76
CA VAL A 236 -11.71 5.29 6.72
C VAL A 236 -10.94 4.92 7.99
N ALA A 237 -9.64 4.64 7.87
CA ALA A 237 -8.78 4.41 9.04
C ALA A 237 -8.68 5.66 9.93
N SER A 238 -8.50 6.85 9.33
CA SER A 238 -8.46 8.10 10.10
C SER A 238 -9.84 8.47 10.65
N GLU A 239 -10.92 8.26 9.89
CA GLU A 239 -12.30 8.46 10.37
C GLU A 239 -12.67 7.52 11.52
N SER A 240 -12.18 6.27 11.50
CA SER A 240 -12.34 5.34 12.61
C SER A 240 -11.58 5.81 13.86
N ALA A 241 -10.35 6.33 13.68
CA ALA A 241 -9.59 6.94 14.78
C ALA A 241 -10.30 8.18 15.33
N PHE A 242 -10.88 9.04 14.49
CA PHE A 242 -11.68 10.19 14.92
C PHE A 242 -12.99 9.80 15.61
N SER A 243 -13.68 8.76 15.12
CA SER A 243 -14.89 8.23 15.75
C SER A 243 -14.59 7.65 17.13
N THR A 244 -13.46 6.95 17.27
CA THR A 244 -12.96 6.46 18.56
C THR A 244 -12.54 7.62 19.45
N GLY A 245 -11.92 8.66 18.89
CA GLY A 245 -11.61 9.91 19.57
C GLY A 245 -12.84 10.57 20.19
N GLY A 246 -14.00 10.52 19.53
CA GLY A 246 -15.28 10.97 20.09
C GLY A 246 -15.78 10.15 21.29
N ARG A 247 -15.33 8.89 21.45
CA ARG A 247 -15.61 8.08 22.66
C ARG A 247 -14.61 8.36 23.79
N VAL A 248 -13.37 8.76 23.44
CA VAL A 248 -12.34 9.20 24.40
C VAL A 248 -12.66 10.61 24.92
N LEU A 249 -13.21 11.46 24.05
CA LEU A 249 -13.72 12.81 24.30
C LEU A 249 -15.26 12.78 24.43
N ASP A 250 -15.77 12.03 25.40
CA ASP A 250 -17.18 12.18 25.80
C ASP A 250 -17.41 13.61 26.36
N GLN A 251 -18.66 14.08 26.38
CA GLN A 251 -19.09 15.39 26.90
C GLN A 251 -18.52 15.70 28.28
N PHE A 252 -18.26 14.67 29.09
CA PHE A 252 -17.69 14.75 30.45
C PHE A 252 -16.15 14.71 30.53
N ARG A 253 -15.42 14.44 29.42
CA ARG A 253 -13.94 14.37 29.35
C ARG A 253 -13.32 15.43 28.43
N SER A 254 -14.05 16.50 28.18
CA SER A 254 -13.67 17.62 27.30
C SER A 254 -12.54 18.52 27.83
N SER A 255 -11.92 18.20 28.99
CA SER A 255 -10.80 18.95 29.57
C SER A 255 -9.40 18.44 29.19
N LEU A 256 -9.32 17.35 28.41
CA LEU A 256 -8.03 16.83 27.95
C LEU A 256 -7.40 17.78 26.92
N SER A 257 -6.10 18.03 27.07
CA SER A 257 -5.37 18.80 26.06
C SER A 257 -5.21 17.97 24.77
N PRO A 258 -5.13 18.60 23.60
CA PRO A 258 -4.94 17.90 22.32
C PRO A 258 -3.76 16.91 22.32
N LYS A 259 -2.66 17.25 23.00
CA LYS A 259 -1.47 16.37 23.13
C LYS A 259 -1.76 15.09 23.90
N VAL A 260 -2.59 15.16 24.93
CA VAL A 260 -2.96 13.99 25.73
C VAL A 260 -3.92 13.09 24.96
N VAL A 261 -4.85 13.70 24.21
CA VAL A 261 -5.75 12.95 23.31
C VAL A 261 -4.96 12.21 22.23
N GLU A 262 -4.02 12.89 21.58
CA GLU A 262 -3.11 12.29 20.60
C GLU A 262 -2.34 11.12 21.21
N GLY A 263 -1.69 11.32 22.37
CA GLY A 263 -0.96 10.26 23.06
C GLY A 263 -1.82 9.04 23.41
N LEU A 264 -3.06 9.25 23.84
CA LEU A 264 -4.00 8.17 24.16
C LEU A 264 -4.43 7.38 22.92
N ILE A 265 -4.74 8.06 21.82
CA ILE A 265 -5.12 7.41 20.55
C ILE A 265 -3.93 6.63 19.99
N CYS A 266 -2.74 7.24 19.94
CA CYS A 266 -1.52 6.57 19.46
C CYS A 266 -1.16 5.36 20.32
N ALA A 267 -1.21 5.48 21.66
CA ALA A 267 -0.93 4.36 22.55
C ALA A 267 -1.93 3.21 22.37
N GLN A 268 -3.22 3.52 22.21
CA GLN A 268 -4.25 2.52 21.93
C GLN A 268 -3.98 1.80 20.61
N ASP A 269 -3.66 2.53 19.54
CA ASP A 269 -3.37 1.95 18.23
C ASP A 269 -2.10 1.09 18.24
N TRP A 270 -1.05 1.52 18.95
CA TRP A 270 0.19 0.74 19.10
C TRP A 270 -0.01 -0.55 19.90
N LEU A 271 -0.80 -0.51 20.97
CA LEU A 271 -1.18 -1.71 21.72
C LEU A 271 -1.97 -2.67 20.83
N ARG A 272 -2.90 -2.16 20.01
CA ARG A 272 -3.68 -3.01 19.10
C ARG A 272 -2.89 -3.54 17.90
N GLY A 273 -1.87 -2.82 17.46
CA GLY A 273 -1.05 -3.15 16.29
C GLY A 273 0.08 -4.16 16.55
N SER A 274 0.36 -4.47 17.81
CA SER A 274 1.29 -5.55 18.17
C SER A 274 0.52 -6.88 18.22
N PRO A 275 1.10 -8.03 17.83
CA PRO A 275 0.55 -9.34 18.17
C PRO A 275 0.70 -9.52 19.69
N ILE A 276 -0.20 -8.91 20.46
CA ILE A 276 -0.21 -9.04 21.91
C ILE A 276 -0.71 -10.45 22.26
N PRO A 277 -0.03 -11.19 23.13
CA PRO A 277 -0.51 -12.48 23.63
C PRO A 277 -1.95 -12.38 24.16
N GLN A 278 -2.77 -13.39 23.88
CA GLN A 278 -4.22 -13.50 24.20
C GLN A 278 -4.59 -13.16 25.66
N GLU A 279 -3.64 -13.14 26.59
CA GLU A 279 -3.81 -12.79 28.01
C GLU A 279 -4.24 -11.34 28.26
N ILE A 280 -3.92 -10.39 27.37
CA ILE A 280 -4.30 -8.98 27.58
C ILE A 280 -5.71 -8.70 27.04
N GLU A 281 -6.16 -9.40 26.01
CA GLU A 281 -7.52 -9.26 25.47
C GLU A 281 -8.57 -9.68 26.52
N ALA A 282 -8.30 -10.78 27.23
CA ALA A 282 -9.09 -11.20 28.40
C ALA A 282 -9.15 -10.10 29.48
N ARG A 283 -8.01 -9.44 29.77
CA ARG A 283 -7.97 -8.36 30.76
C ARG A 283 -8.68 -7.08 30.33
N ILE A 284 -8.76 -6.80 29.03
CA ILE A 284 -9.52 -5.65 28.51
C ILE A 284 -11.03 -5.93 28.61
N THR A 285 -11.46 -7.17 28.37
CA THR A 285 -12.84 -7.61 28.61
C THR A 285 -13.19 -7.54 30.10
N ASP A 286 -12.30 -7.99 30.98
CA ASP A 286 -12.49 -7.92 32.44
C ASP A 286 -12.61 -6.47 32.93
N VAL A 287 -11.84 -5.52 32.37
CA VAL A 287 -11.93 -4.10 32.72
C VAL A 287 -13.26 -3.49 32.23
N ALA A 288 -13.74 -3.85 31.04
CA ALA A 288 -15.05 -3.42 30.54
C ALA A 288 -16.23 -4.01 31.35
N GLU A 289 -16.09 -5.24 31.85
CA GLU A 289 -17.05 -5.86 32.77
C GLU A 289 -17.03 -5.22 34.17
N LEU A 290 -15.86 -4.82 34.67
CA LEU A 290 -15.72 -4.09 35.94
C LEU A 290 -16.29 -2.67 35.87
N GLU A 291 -16.17 -1.97 34.73
CA GLU A 291 -16.77 -0.66 34.53
C GLU A 291 -18.30 -0.72 34.42
N SER A 292 -18.86 -1.79 33.82
CA SER A 292 -20.31 -2.01 33.76
C SER A 292 -20.90 -2.53 35.08
N CYS A 293 -20.14 -3.30 35.88
CA CYS A 293 -20.59 -3.79 37.18
C CYS A 293 -20.52 -2.75 38.32
N LYS A 294 -19.77 -1.65 38.17
CA LYS A 294 -19.64 -0.61 39.22
C LYS A 294 -20.75 0.46 39.22
N ILE A 295 -21.71 0.40 38.29
CA ILE A 295 -22.83 1.37 38.23
C ILE A 295 -24.00 0.99 39.16
N ILE A 296 -23.98 -0.18 39.83
CA ILE A 296 -25.04 -0.58 40.77
C ILE A 296 -24.45 -0.81 42.17
N LYS A 297 -24.49 0.25 43.01
CA LYS A 297 -24.48 0.29 44.50
C LYS A 297 -23.58 1.41 45.05
N ILE A 298 -23.88 2.66 44.73
CA ILE A 298 -23.62 3.78 45.66
C ILE A 298 -24.79 4.75 45.51
N PHE A 299 -25.94 4.41 46.08
CA PHE A 299 -26.97 5.30 46.64
C PHE A 299 -28.04 4.37 47.23
N SER A 300 -27.86 4.05 48.51
CA SER A 300 -28.95 3.75 49.44
C SER A 300 -29.75 5.02 49.69
#